data_AF-V9W5X4-F1
#
_entry.id   AF-V9W5X4-F1
#
_cell.length_a   1.000
_cell.length_b   1.000
_cell.length_c   1.000
_cell.angle_alpha   90.00
_cell.angle_beta   90.00
_cell.angle_gamma   90.00
#
_symmetry.space_group_name_H-M   'P 1'
#
loop_
_entity.id
_entity.type
_entity.pdbx_description
1 polymer ?
#
loop_
_entity_poly.entity_id
_entity_poly.type
_entity_poly.pdbx_seq_one_letter_code
_entity_poly.pdbx_strand_id
1 'polypeptide(L)'
;MNFLSDFNELLLLHLKIRIRGQFSLLFTYTLKFLNKWSRTKVYILFLFIKISFSFLSLWVIWNYIYKEQYSFYWSASILLFFLIYPAIVGMFAWKRTHVPVYEEFLLASSKSETYIFGLLAAEEFIWSIMNNIGLYTTLLGLIAFIHELAFIEALLGCILLAIISFGLFLISNRLLGNYIIYKICRPISWIRLFVYLIVCVICLGIGFLAVGQIIPYIRAFRTNITSLQALTSEEIWNRMIHLISVEWNQDIQQLLHIIYHKNLPHIYLHEQFHHPNLLNLFALCAGCFVVIFMIMSLFPYKYNKFKLTEHKDFLHYYITWLKQINKLVYRCDCMLEKEITLLGRNRQHVSSGFFSLAVAEIEIFFYSGITLGLGQALHTEGFIISIICIFTMLAVANHASAIRSEYPFLFLLSSEGRNIDLIRLSGNSSRLLFDAKMKLMRIIMIIPTLVMLIIVCILCIIWGFSASCSLILVIIIISYWILPFFELYSSPFISKFNFKSIQEIGKTKEELELRTLVDTAPRRFIIVPIMIILYFGAFIIPSWAASFLPLFITGYFTLSSLIFFQISKKITAKGLKEIDNRVWIES
;
A
#
# COMPACT_ATOMS: atom_id res chain seq x y z
N MET A 1 -40.74 -1.17 13.90
CA MET A 1 -39.86 -0.97 15.08
C MET A 1 -38.79 -2.05 15.26
N ASN A 2 -38.96 -3.30 14.79
CA ASN A 2 -37.95 -4.37 14.98
C ASN A 2 -36.67 -4.28 14.10
N PHE A 3 -36.71 -3.57 12.97
CA PHE A 3 -35.58 -3.54 12.01
C PHE A 3 -34.31 -2.87 12.56
N LEU A 4 -34.44 -1.74 13.27
CA LEU A 4 -33.31 -1.03 13.88
C LEU A 4 -32.71 -1.81 15.07
N SER A 5 -33.56 -2.53 15.82
CA SER A 5 -33.12 -3.39 16.93
C SER A 5 -32.27 -4.55 16.42
N ASP A 6 -32.79 -5.30 15.44
CA ASP A 6 -32.07 -6.43 14.82
C ASP A 6 -30.73 -6.00 14.22
N PHE A 7 -30.70 -4.85 13.54
CA PHE A 7 -29.48 -4.32 12.90
C PHE A 7 -28.42 -3.99 13.93
N ASN A 8 -28.80 -3.31 15.01
CA ASN A 8 -27.87 -2.92 16.06
C ASN A 8 -27.30 -4.14 16.79
N GLU A 9 -28.11 -5.17 17.07
CA GLU A 9 -27.65 -6.40 17.70
C GLU A 9 -26.65 -7.17 16.83
N LEU A 10 -26.95 -7.32 15.54
CA LEU A 10 -26.05 -7.96 14.56
C LEU A 10 -24.73 -7.22 14.42
N LEU A 11 -24.78 -5.88 14.31
CA LEU A 11 -23.59 -5.03 14.20
C LEU A 11 -22.70 -5.19 15.43
N LEU A 12 -23.30 -5.18 16.62
CA LEU A 12 -22.59 -5.33 17.88
C LEU A 12 -21.96 -6.72 18.01
N LEU A 13 -22.63 -7.77 17.52
CA LEU A 13 -22.10 -9.13 17.47
C LEU A 13 -20.91 -9.25 16.51
N HIS A 14 -21.01 -8.66 15.31
CA HIS A 14 -19.91 -8.57 14.35
C HIS A 14 -18.67 -7.88 14.94
N LEU A 15 -18.86 -6.72 15.57
CA LEU A 15 -17.78 -5.99 16.24
C LEU A 15 -17.15 -6.82 17.38
N LYS A 16 -17.96 -7.53 18.18
CA LYS A 16 -17.46 -8.45 19.22
C LYS A 16 -16.60 -9.57 18.64
N ILE A 17 -17.05 -10.20 17.54
CA ILE A 17 -16.27 -11.25 16.85
C ILE A 17 -14.94 -10.69 16.36
N ARG A 18 -14.96 -9.51 15.74
CA ARG A 18 -13.77 -8.84 15.23
C ARG A 18 -12.77 -8.49 16.33
N ILE A 19 -13.24 -7.97 17.47
CA ILE A 19 -12.41 -7.72 18.66
C ILE A 19 -11.81 -9.05 19.15
N ARG A 20 -12.61 -10.11 19.25
CA ARG A 20 -12.11 -11.42 19.71
C ARG A 20 -11.06 -12.02 18.78
N GLY A 21 -11.22 -11.84 17.47
CA GLY A 21 -10.29 -12.33 16.45
C GLY A 21 -8.98 -11.55 16.42
N GLN A 22 -9.02 -10.22 16.52
CA GLN A 22 -7.81 -9.39 16.46
C GLN A 22 -6.98 -9.39 17.75
N PHE A 23 -7.60 -9.60 18.92
CA PHE A 23 -6.92 -9.61 20.21
C PHE A 23 -6.74 -11.02 20.77
N SER A 24 -6.76 -12.06 19.93
CA SER A 24 -6.66 -13.45 20.40
C SER A 24 -5.30 -13.76 21.06
N LEU A 25 -4.21 -13.08 20.67
CA LEU A 25 -2.84 -13.36 21.13
C LEU A 25 -2.22 -12.28 22.03
N LEU A 26 -2.65 -11.01 21.92
CA LEU A 26 -2.26 -9.92 22.84
C LEU A 26 -2.61 -10.25 24.31
N PHE A 27 -3.67 -11.04 24.51
CA PHE A 27 -4.04 -11.60 25.81
C PHE A 27 -3.20 -12.82 26.21
N THR A 28 -2.82 -13.65 25.24
CA THR A 28 -2.04 -14.87 25.48
C THR A 28 -0.61 -14.57 25.94
N TYR A 29 0.01 -13.52 25.40
CA TYR A 29 1.45 -13.26 25.59
C TYR A 29 1.79 -12.00 26.40
N THR A 30 1.13 -10.86 26.17
CA THR A 30 1.59 -9.57 26.71
C THR A 30 0.83 -9.06 27.94
N LEU A 31 -0.45 -9.39 28.09
CA LEU A 31 -1.31 -8.86 29.15
C LEU A 31 -1.96 -9.96 29.98
N LYS A 32 -1.15 -10.92 30.47
CA LYS A 32 -1.62 -12.03 31.32
C LYS A 32 -2.46 -11.57 32.52
N PHE A 33 -2.16 -10.40 33.09
CA PHE A 33 -2.91 -9.81 34.21
C PHE A 33 -4.36 -9.42 33.83
N LEU A 34 -4.62 -9.10 32.56
CA LEU A 34 -5.96 -8.77 32.05
C LEU A 34 -6.77 -9.99 31.60
N ASN A 35 -6.25 -11.23 31.77
CA ASN A 35 -6.99 -12.45 31.41
C ASN A 35 -8.31 -12.63 32.19
N LYS A 36 -8.47 -11.96 33.34
CA LYS A 36 -9.75 -11.92 34.08
C LYS A 36 -10.80 -11.02 33.44
N TRP A 37 -10.42 -10.13 32.53
CA TRP A 37 -11.31 -9.18 31.88
C TRP A 37 -11.79 -9.75 30.53
N SER A 38 -13.06 -9.51 30.19
CA SER A 38 -13.53 -9.87 28.86
C SER A 38 -12.78 -9.05 27.79
N ARG A 39 -12.51 -9.66 26.63
CA ARG A 39 -11.74 -9.03 25.53
C ARG A 39 -12.31 -7.66 25.11
N THR A 40 -13.62 -7.49 25.19
CA THR A 40 -14.31 -6.23 24.93
C THR A 40 -13.99 -5.14 25.97
N LYS A 41 -13.91 -5.46 27.26
CA LYS A 41 -13.61 -4.49 28.33
C LYS A 41 -12.21 -3.91 28.17
N VAL A 42 -11.24 -4.74 27.81
CA VAL A 42 -9.86 -4.27 27.55
C VAL A 42 -9.78 -3.42 26.30
N TYR A 43 -10.54 -3.76 25.25
CA TYR A 43 -10.60 -2.91 24.06
C TYR A 43 -11.19 -1.53 24.40
N ILE A 44 -12.23 -1.46 25.23
CA ILE A 44 -12.78 -0.20 25.72
C ILE A 44 -11.73 0.60 26.51
N LEU A 45 -10.98 -0.06 27.40
CA LEU A 45 -9.87 0.57 28.12
C LEU A 45 -8.82 1.16 27.15
N PHE A 46 -8.47 0.43 26.09
CA PHE A 46 -7.56 0.90 25.06
C PHE A 46 -8.09 2.13 24.30
N LEU A 47 -9.38 2.17 23.99
CA LEU A 47 -10.02 3.36 23.41
C LEU A 47 -9.96 4.55 24.37
N PHE A 48 -10.22 4.32 25.66
CA PHE A 48 -10.14 5.36 26.68
C PHE A 48 -8.72 5.93 26.77
N ILE A 49 -7.69 5.08 26.80
CA ILE A 49 -6.28 5.50 26.78
C ILE A 49 -5.99 6.37 25.56
N LYS A 50 -6.46 5.98 24.36
CA LYS A 50 -6.29 6.79 23.14
C LYS A 50 -6.93 8.17 23.24
N ILE A 51 -8.13 8.26 23.82
CA ILE A 51 -8.82 9.53 24.04
C ILE A 51 -8.07 10.38 25.06
N SER A 52 -7.57 9.80 26.16
CA SER A 52 -6.76 10.53 27.15
C SER A 52 -5.48 11.10 26.52
N PHE A 53 -4.75 10.30 25.73
CA PHE A 53 -3.58 10.78 24.99
C PHE A 53 -3.94 11.84 23.94
N SER A 54 -5.15 11.79 23.37
CA SER A 54 -5.63 12.84 22.47
C SER A 54 -5.80 14.19 23.16
N PHE A 55 -6.27 14.23 24.41
CA PHE A 55 -6.36 15.49 25.13
C PHE A 55 -4.98 16.09 25.40
N LEU A 56 -3.99 15.22 25.71
CA LEU A 56 -2.60 15.64 25.85
C LEU A 56 -2.05 16.22 24.53
N SER A 57 -2.24 15.53 23.41
CA SER A 57 -1.75 16.02 22.12
C SER A 57 -2.46 17.29 21.65
N LEU A 58 -3.76 17.42 21.91
CA LEU A 58 -4.49 18.66 21.67
C LEU A 58 -3.90 19.82 22.49
N TRP A 59 -3.62 19.60 23.78
CA TRP A 59 -3.00 20.61 24.64
C TRP A 59 -1.62 21.02 24.14
N VAL A 60 -0.81 20.07 23.67
CA VAL A 60 0.50 20.36 23.08
C VAL A 60 0.37 21.17 21.79
N ILE A 61 -0.52 20.76 20.88
CA ILE A 61 -0.71 21.44 19.60
C ILE A 61 -1.20 22.87 19.85
N TRP A 62 -2.21 23.05 20.70
CA TRP A 62 -2.80 24.36 20.96
C TRP A 62 -1.80 25.35 21.59
N ASN A 63 -1.02 24.90 22.59
CA ASN A 63 -0.14 25.83 23.33
C ASN A 63 1.23 26.06 22.69
N TYR A 64 1.77 25.09 21.93
CA TYR A 64 3.15 25.16 21.43
C TYR A 64 3.27 25.23 19.91
N ILE A 65 2.27 24.76 19.16
CA ILE A 65 2.36 24.62 17.69
C ILE A 65 1.42 25.58 16.98
N TYR A 66 0.20 25.73 17.49
CA TYR A 66 -0.82 26.58 16.90
C TYR A 66 -0.41 28.05 16.98
N LYS A 67 -0.60 28.76 15.86
CA LYS A 67 -0.44 30.21 15.78
C LYS A 67 -1.68 30.78 15.11
N GLU A 68 -2.28 31.77 15.76
CA GLU A 68 -3.56 32.36 15.34
C GLU A 68 -3.52 32.93 13.91
N GLN A 69 -2.37 33.51 13.50
CA GLN A 69 -2.15 34.01 12.13
C GLN A 69 -2.35 32.96 11.02
N TYR A 70 -2.34 31.66 11.36
CA TYR A 70 -2.54 30.55 10.43
C TYR A 70 -3.84 29.78 10.69
N SER A 71 -4.80 30.33 11.46
CA SER A 71 -6.07 29.70 11.83
C SER A 71 -6.86 29.17 10.63
N PHE A 72 -6.92 29.96 9.55
CA PHE A 72 -7.53 29.58 8.27
C PHE A 72 -6.92 28.30 7.71
N TYR A 73 -5.58 28.24 7.59
CA TYR A 73 -4.90 27.08 7.01
C TYR A 73 -5.05 25.84 7.87
N TRP A 74 -5.02 25.99 9.21
CA TRP A 74 -5.27 24.90 10.15
C TRP A 74 -6.67 24.32 9.97
N SER A 75 -7.71 25.14 10.11
CA SER A 75 -9.10 24.68 10.01
C SER A 75 -9.43 24.10 8.63
N ALA A 76 -9.05 24.78 7.55
CA ALA A 76 -9.25 24.31 6.18
C ALA A 76 -8.54 22.97 5.92
N SER A 77 -7.33 22.77 6.43
CA SER A 77 -6.60 21.49 6.34
C SER A 77 -7.31 20.36 7.09
N ILE A 78 -7.80 20.64 8.31
CA ILE A 78 -8.51 19.63 9.10
C ILE A 78 -9.79 19.21 8.38
N LEU A 79 -10.54 20.16 7.81
CA LEU A 79 -11.74 19.88 7.04
C LEU A 79 -11.44 19.11 5.75
N LEU A 80 -10.33 19.42 5.07
CA LEU A 80 -9.85 18.64 3.93
C LEU A 80 -9.57 17.18 4.33
N PHE A 81 -8.98 16.95 5.51
CA PHE A 81 -8.77 15.61 6.04
C PHE A 81 -10.10 14.86 6.23
N PHE A 82 -11.13 15.50 6.79
CA PHE A 82 -12.47 14.92 6.94
C PHE A 82 -13.17 14.59 5.62
N LEU A 83 -12.78 15.23 4.51
CA LEU A 83 -13.30 14.89 3.19
C LEU A 83 -12.51 13.73 2.55
N ILE A 84 -11.18 13.77 2.60
CA ILE A 84 -10.32 12.83 1.88
C ILE A 84 -10.20 11.49 2.62
N TYR A 85 -9.95 11.52 3.93
CA TYR A 85 -9.62 10.31 4.69
C TYR A 85 -10.76 9.27 4.66
N PRO A 86 -12.04 9.62 4.91
CA PRO A 86 -13.13 8.65 4.86
C PRO A 86 -13.35 8.07 3.47
N ALA A 87 -13.14 8.86 2.41
CA ALA A 87 -13.22 8.39 1.03
C ALA A 87 -12.15 7.32 0.74
N ILE A 88 -10.90 7.55 1.18
CA ILE A 88 -9.81 6.57 1.05
C ILE A 88 -10.10 5.29 1.84
N VAL A 89 -10.57 5.42 3.08
CA VAL A 89 -10.94 4.25 3.91
C VAL A 89 -12.09 3.47 3.26
N GLY A 90 -13.09 4.16 2.71
CA GLY A 90 -14.22 3.55 2.00
C GLY A 90 -13.77 2.76 0.78
N MET A 91 -12.82 3.32 0.01
CA MET A 91 -12.15 2.60 -1.07
C MET A 91 -11.53 1.30 -0.53
N PHE A 92 -10.63 1.35 0.44
CA PHE A 92 -9.96 0.13 0.93
C PHE A 92 -10.91 -0.91 1.56
N ALA A 93 -12.05 -0.49 2.11
CA ALA A 93 -13.05 -1.37 2.70
C ALA A 93 -13.87 -2.19 1.68
N TRP A 94 -13.70 -1.98 0.37
CA TRP A 94 -14.47 -2.66 -0.67
C TRP A 94 -14.40 -4.19 -0.57
N LYS A 95 -13.22 -4.74 -0.25
CA LYS A 95 -12.99 -6.20 -0.21
C LYS A 95 -13.91 -6.89 0.80
N ARG A 96 -14.09 -6.28 1.97
CA ARG A 96 -14.88 -6.86 3.06
C ARG A 96 -16.38 -6.63 2.92
N THR A 97 -16.76 -5.55 2.26
CA THR A 97 -18.16 -5.17 2.02
C THR A 97 -18.76 -5.92 0.83
N HIS A 98 -17.96 -6.17 -0.20
CA HIS A 98 -18.41 -6.78 -1.46
C HIS A 98 -17.98 -8.25 -1.63
N VAL A 99 -17.00 -8.73 -0.86
CA VAL A 99 -16.57 -10.15 -0.84
C VAL A 99 -16.39 -10.63 0.61
N PRO A 100 -17.48 -10.80 1.37
CA PRO A 100 -17.42 -11.06 2.81
C PRO A 100 -16.86 -12.45 3.17
N VAL A 101 -16.25 -12.55 4.36
CA VAL A 101 -15.52 -13.73 4.89
C VAL A 101 -16.42 -14.95 5.18
N TYR A 102 -17.74 -14.83 5.00
CA TYR A 102 -18.73 -15.88 5.23
C TYR A 102 -19.81 -15.87 4.15
N GLU A 103 -19.39 -15.77 2.89
CA GLU A 103 -20.27 -15.76 1.71
C GLU A 103 -21.38 -16.81 1.79
N GLU A 104 -21.04 -18.07 2.07
CA GLU A 104 -22.01 -19.18 2.14
C GLU A 104 -23.10 -18.96 3.19
N PHE A 105 -22.74 -18.45 4.37
CA PHE A 105 -23.72 -18.18 5.44
C PHE A 105 -24.55 -16.92 5.18
N LEU A 106 -23.98 -15.92 4.51
CA LEU A 106 -24.69 -14.72 4.10
C LEU A 106 -25.67 -15.01 2.95
N LEU A 107 -25.30 -15.90 2.03
CA LEU A 107 -26.18 -16.42 0.97
C LEU A 107 -27.36 -17.20 1.52
N ALA A 108 -27.16 -17.93 2.62
CA ALA A 108 -28.23 -18.66 3.30
C ALA A 108 -29.14 -17.75 4.15
N SER A 109 -28.79 -16.46 4.33
CA SER A 109 -29.56 -15.55 5.18
C SER A 109 -30.84 -15.04 4.48
N SER A 110 -31.91 -14.85 5.24
CA SER A 110 -33.18 -14.30 4.73
C SER A 110 -33.20 -12.78 4.55
N LYS A 111 -32.09 -12.10 4.85
CA LYS A 111 -31.98 -10.63 4.79
C LYS A 111 -31.59 -10.19 3.37
N SER A 112 -32.02 -9.00 2.96
CA SER A 112 -31.72 -8.48 1.61
C SER A 112 -30.22 -8.17 1.45
N GLU A 113 -29.73 -8.23 0.21
CA GLU A 113 -28.32 -7.90 -0.09
C GLU A 113 -27.96 -6.45 0.31
N THR A 114 -28.91 -5.52 0.20
CA THR A 114 -28.76 -4.12 0.64
C THR A 114 -28.61 -4.01 2.16
N TYR A 115 -29.30 -4.85 2.92
CA TYR A 115 -29.20 -4.91 4.37
C TYR A 115 -27.82 -5.41 4.79
N ILE A 116 -27.35 -6.50 4.17
CA ILE A 116 -26.04 -7.09 4.44
C ILE A 116 -24.92 -6.08 4.10
N PHE A 117 -25.01 -5.43 2.94
CA PHE A 117 -24.07 -4.38 2.57
C PHE A 117 -24.04 -3.24 3.59
N GLY A 118 -25.21 -2.73 4.00
CA GLY A 118 -25.32 -1.67 5.00
C GLY A 118 -24.70 -2.06 6.33
N LEU A 119 -24.90 -3.30 6.77
CA LEU A 119 -24.31 -3.84 8.00
C LEU A 119 -22.78 -3.86 7.94
N LEU A 120 -22.22 -4.43 6.85
CA LEU A 120 -20.76 -4.54 6.68
C LEU A 120 -20.10 -3.17 6.49
N ALA A 121 -20.75 -2.25 5.77
CA ALA A 121 -20.26 -0.89 5.58
C ALA A 121 -20.25 -0.10 6.89
N ALA A 122 -21.32 -0.20 7.70
CA ALA A 122 -21.38 0.40 9.02
C ALA A 122 -20.31 -0.21 9.96
N GLU A 123 -20.13 -1.52 9.94
CA GLU A 123 -19.10 -2.21 10.71
C GLU A 123 -17.70 -1.67 10.39
N GLU A 124 -17.33 -1.58 9.11
CA GLU A 124 -16.02 -1.06 8.68
C GLU A 124 -15.81 0.42 9.01
N PHE A 125 -16.84 1.24 8.83
CA PHE A 125 -16.76 2.67 9.17
C PHE A 125 -16.58 2.90 10.67
N ILE A 126 -17.40 2.25 11.50
CA ILE A 126 -17.29 2.31 12.97
C ILE A 126 -15.93 1.77 13.40
N TRP A 127 -15.49 0.65 12.83
CA TRP A 127 -14.18 0.09 13.13
C TRP A 127 -13.02 1.04 12.80
N SER A 128 -13.12 1.78 11.69
CA SER A 128 -12.14 2.81 11.31
C SER A 128 -12.11 3.96 12.33
N ILE A 129 -13.28 4.46 12.74
CA ILE A 129 -13.39 5.49 13.77
C ILE A 129 -12.78 4.99 15.09
N MET A 130 -13.13 3.79 15.55
CA MET A 130 -12.62 3.24 16.81
C MET A 130 -11.10 3.10 16.79
N ASN A 131 -10.49 2.65 15.69
CA ASN A 131 -9.03 2.55 15.62
C ASN A 131 -8.33 3.92 15.62
N ASN A 132 -8.96 4.94 15.06
CA ASN A 132 -8.39 6.28 14.92
C ASN A 132 -9.03 7.30 15.87
N ILE A 133 -9.68 6.84 16.95
CA ILE A 133 -10.49 7.70 17.81
C ILE A 133 -9.68 8.84 18.42
N GLY A 134 -8.41 8.60 18.75
CA GLY A 134 -7.49 9.63 19.25
C GLY A 134 -7.23 10.74 18.22
N LEU A 135 -7.10 10.39 16.94
CA LEU A 135 -6.89 11.39 15.88
C LEU A 135 -8.17 12.18 15.60
N TYR A 136 -9.33 11.53 15.57
CA TYR A 136 -10.60 12.25 15.40
C TYR A 136 -10.88 13.19 16.57
N THR A 137 -10.57 12.78 17.80
CA THR A 137 -10.76 13.62 18.99
C THR A 137 -9.83 14.82 19.01
N THR A 138 -8.56 14.69 18.60
CA THR A 138 -7.67 15.87 18.48
C THR A 138 -8.18 16.85 17.44
N LEU A 139 -8.53 16.37 16.25
CA LEU A 139 -8.92 17.21 15.13
C LEU A 139 -10.25 17.96 15.38
N LEU A 140 -11.25 17.27 15.95
CA LEU A 140 -12.52 17.89 16.31
C LEU A 140 -12.35 18.92 17.43
N GLY A 141 -11.52 18.60 18.43
CA GLY A 141 -11.21 19.56 19.49
C GLY A 141 -10.51 20.81 18.96
N LEU A 142 -9.54 20.64 18.03
CA LEU A 142 -8.87 21.78 17.39
C LEU A 142 -9.84 22.64 16.57
N ILE A 143 -10.76 22.05 15.81
CA ILE A 143 -11.79 22.81 15.09
C ILE A 143 -12.63 23.63 16.08
N ALA A 144 -13.05 23.03 17.20
CA ALA A 144 -13.86 23.72 18.20
C ALA A 144 -13.11 24.91 18.83
N PHE A 145 -11.81 24.74 19.12
CA PHE A 145 -10.99 25.84 19.67
C PHE A 145 -10.68 26.94 18.63
N ILE A 146 -10.37 26.57 17.38
CA ILE A 146 -10.04 27.55 16.32
C ILE A 146 -11.24 28.45 16.00
N HIS A 147 -12.45 27.89 16.00
CA HIS A 147 -13.68 28.61 15.67
C HIS A 147 -14.46 29.08 16.90
N GLU A 148 -13.91 28.93 18.10
CA GLU A 148 -14.52 29.34 19.37
C GLU A 148 -15.97 28.84 19.54
N LEU A 149 -16.24 27.61 19.07
CA LEU A 149 -17.60 27.07 19.01
C LEU A 149 -18.15 26.81 20.40
N ALA A 150 -19.41 27.19 20.63
CA ALA A 150 -20.12 26.75 21.82
C ALA A 150 -20.27 25.21 21.82
N PHE A 151 -20.44 24.60 23.00
CA PHE A 151 -20.51 23.14 23.12
C PHE A 151 -21.55 22.49 22.21
N ILE A 152 -22.74 23.10 22.08
CA ILE A 152 -23.82 22.59 21.23
C ILE A 152 -23.45 22.69 19.74
N GLU A 153 -22.83 23.78 19.32
CA GLU A 153 -22.39 24.01 17.94
C GLU A 153 -21.27 23.04 17.57
N ALA A 154 -20.30 22.84 18.48
CA ALA A 154 -19.24 21.86 18.32
C ALA A 154 -19.80 20.43 18.20
N LEU A 155 -20.78 20.06 19.04
CA LEU A 155 -21.45 18.76 18.97
C LEU A 155 -22.16 18.56 17.62
N LEU A 156 -22.92 19.57 17.17
CA LEU A 156 -23.63 19.53 15.89
C LEU A 156 -22.66 19.47 14.70
N GLY A 157 -21.57 20.24 14.74
CA GLY A 157 -20.49 20.20 13.76
C GLY A 157 -19.82 18.83 13.68
N CYS A 158 -19.61 18.17 14.82
CA CYS A 158 -19.10 16.79 14.86
C CYS A 158 -20.06 15.81 14.18
N ILE A 159 -21.36 15.92 14.45
CA ILE A 159 -22.39 15.06 13.83
C ILE A 159 -22.43 15.27 12.31
N LEU A 160 -22.42 16.53 11.86
CA LEU A 160 -22.36 16.87 10.44
C LEU A 160 -21.13 16.24 9.76
N LEU A 161 -19.93 16.46 10.32
CA LEU A 161 -18.70 15.90 9.76
C LEU A 161 -18.73 14.37 9.73
N ALA A 162 -19.32 13.72 10.74
CA ALA A 162 -19.50 12.28 10.76
C ALA A 162 -20.44 11.79 9.64
N ILE A 163 -21.55 12.52 9.38
CA ILE A 163 -22.48 12.19 8.29
C ILE A 163 -21.81 12.36 6.93
N ILE A 164 -21.12 13.49 6.70
CA ILE A 164 -20.37 13.72 5.45
C ILE A 164 -19.32 12.64 5.25
N SER A 165 -18.55 12.33 6.30
CA SER A 165 -17.53 11.27 6.30
C SER A 165 -18.13 9.91 5.94
N PHE A 166 -19.27 9.56 6.54
CA PHE A 166 -19.96 8.30 6.26
C PHE A 166 -20.50 8.27 4.82
N GLY A 167 -21.06 9.37 4.34
CA GLY A 167 -21.52 9.51 2.95
C GLY A 167 -20.39 9.30 1.95
N LEU A 168 -19.26 10.00 2.12
CA LEU A 168 -18.08 9.85 1.28
C LEU A 168 -17.50 8.44 1.33
N PHE A 169 -17.47 7.82 2.52
CA PHE A 169 -17.09 6.42 2.70
C PHE A 169 -17.99 5.49 1.88
N LEU A 170 -19.32 5.63 1.95
CA LEU A 170 -20.26 4.79 1.21
C LEU A 170 -20.14 4.97 -0.30
N ILE A 171 -20.02 6.22 -0.75
CA ILE A 171 -19.90 6.57 -2.17
C ILE A 171 -18.62 5.95 -2.74
N SER A 172 -17.48 6.19 -2.11
CA SER A 172 -16.20 5.70 -2.59
C SER A 172 -16.14 4.16 -2.54
N ASN A 173 -16.69 3.54 -1.50
CA ASN A 173 -16.80 2.10 -1.36
C ASN A 173 -17.64 1.47 -2.46
N ARG A 174 -18.81 2.05 -2.77
CA ARG A 174 -19.69 1.56 -3.84
C ARG A 174 -19.09 1.73 -5.23
N LEU A 175 -18.51 2.89 -5.52
CA LEU A 175 -17.91 3.16 -6.82
C LEU A 175 -16.75 2.18 -7.07
N LEU A 176 -15.85 2.04 -6.10
CA LEU A 176 -14.70 1.14 -6.24
C LEU A 176 -15.11 -0.33 -6.22
N GLY A 177 -16.00 -0.73 -5.30
CA GLY A 177 -16.48 -2.11 -5.19
C GLY A 177 -17.19 -2.58 -6.46
N ASN A 178 -18.11 -1.78 -7.01
CA ASN A 178 -18.78 -2.10 -8.26
C ASN A 178 -17.81 -2.10 -9.45
N TYR A 179 -16.87 -1.16 -9.51
CA TYR A 179 -15.83 -1.14 -10.54
C TYR A 179 -14.99 -2.43 -10.50
N ILE A 180 -14.57 -2.88 -9.31
CA ILE A 180 -13.76 -4.07 -9.17
C ILE A 180 -14.56 -5.34 -9.46
N ILE A 181 -15.81 -5.47 -8.98
CA ILE A 181 -16.69 -6.59 -9.35
C ILE A 181 -16.90 -6.62 -10.87
N TYR A 182 -17.16 -5.47 -11.49
CA TYR A 182 -17.27 -5.37 -12.95
C TYR A 182 -15.99 -5.86 -13.64
N LYS A 183 -14.82 -5.50 -13.10
CA LYS A 183 -13.52 -5.99 -13.57
C LYS A 183 -13.38 -7.51 -13.39
N ILE A 184 -13.90 -8.09 -12.33
CA ILE A 184 -13.83 -9.54 -12.09
C ILE A 184 -14.73 -10.32 -13.05
N CYS A 185 -15.98 -9.89 -13.23
CA CYS A 185 -16.99 -10.62 -14.02
C CYS A 185 -16.75 -10.56 -15.54
N ARG A 186 -16.09 -9.51 -16.04
CA ARG A 186 -15.83 -9.31 -17.48
C ARG A 186 -14.46 -9.89 -17.90
N PRO A 187 -14.30 -10.26 -19.18
CA PRO A 187 -13.02 -10.73 -19.70
C PRO A 187 -11.95 -9.64 -19.57
N ILE A 188 -10.70 -10.08 -19.35
CA ILE A 188 -9.52 -9.24 -19.42
C ILE A 188 -9.24 -9.01 -20.90
N SER A 189 -9.63 -7.84 -21.40
CA SER A 189 -9.61 -7.49 -22.83
C SER A 189 -8.57 -6.44 -23.17
N TRP A 190 -8.39 -6.18 -24.48
CA TRP A 190 -7.51 -5.13 -25.01
C TRP A 190 -7.83 -3.74 -24.47
N ILE A 191 -9.11 -3.44 -24.21
CA ILE A 191 -9.53 -2.15 -23.62
C ILE A 191 -8.89 -1.98 -22.23
N ARG A 192 -8.82 -3.05 -21.41
CA ARG A 192 -8.19 -2.97 -20.10
C ARG A 192 -6.68 -2.82 -20.18
N LEU A 193 -6.04 -3.43 -21.18
CA LEU A 193 -4.63 -3.23 -21.45
C LEU A 193 -4.38 -1.75 -21.81
N PHE A 194 -5.20 -1.18 -22.68
CA PHE A 194 -5.10 0.23 -23.08
C PHE A 194 -5.26 1.18 -21.88
N VAL A 195 -6.26 0.95 -21.02
CA VAL A 195 -6.44 1.73 -19.79
C VAL A 195 -5.23 1.58 -18.85
N TYR A 196 -4.70 0.36 -18.70
CA TYR A 196 -3.48 0.12 -17.92
C TYR A 196 -2.29 0.91 -18.47
N LEU A 197 -2.07 0.90 -19.79
CA LEU A 197 -0.99 1.66 -20.43
C LEU A 197 -1.13 3.18 -20.24
N ILE A 198 -2.36 3.73 -20.33
CA ILE A 198 -2.61 5.14 -20.02
C ILE A 198 -2.21 5.45 -18.57
N VAL A 199 -2.60 4.61 -17.62
CA VAL A 199 -2.24 4.80 -16.21
C VAL A 199 -0.73 4.74 -16.01
N CYS A 200 -0.02 3.83 -16.69
CA CYS A 200 1.45 3.77 -16.67
C CYS A 200 2.09 5.07 -17.17
N VAL A 201 1.59 5.64 -18.27
CA VAL A 201 2.08 6.93 -18.82
C VAL A 201 1.81 8.07 -17.85
N ILE A 202 0.62 8.13 -17.25
CA ILE A 202 0.27 9.14 -16.24
C ILE A 202 1.23 9.02 -15.03
N CYS A 203 1.45 7.82 -14.52
CA CYS A 203 2.35 7.60 -13.39
C CYS A 203 3.81 7.97 -13.71
N LEU A 204 4.28 7.69 -14.92
CA LEU A 204 5.58 8.16 -15.39
C LEU A 204 5.66 9.69 -15.41
N GLY A 205 4.63 10.36 -15.95
CA GLY A 205 4.54 11.83 -15.97
C GLY A 205 4.54 12.44 -14.57
N ILE A 206 3.76 11.87 -13.63
CA ILE A 206 3.73 12.32 -12.23
C ILE A 206 5.11 12.14 -11.58
N GLY A 207 5.78 11.00 -11.81
CA GLY A 207 7.12 10.75 -11.28
C GLY A 207 8.15 11.76 -11.80
N PHE A 208 8.08 12.09 -13.08
CA PHE A 208 8.92 13.12 -13.69
C PHE A 208 8.68 14.51 -13.08
N LEU A 209 7.42 14.93 -12.97
CA LEU A 209 7.04 16.22 -12.38
C LEU A 209 7.42 16.33 -10.90
N ALA A 210 7.31 15.23 -10.14
CA ALA A 210 7.70 15.20 -8.73
C ALA A 210 9.18 15.55 -8.54
N VAL A 211 10.06 15.13 -9.46
CA VAL A 211 11.47 15.52 -9.42
C VAL A 211 11.67 16.97 -9.76
N GLY A 212 10.87 17.55 -10.66
CA GLY A 212 10.94 18.96 -11.05
C GLY A 212 10.95 19.93 -9.87
N GLN A 213 10.28 19.58 -8.77
CA GLN A 213 10.27 20.36 -7.53
C GLN A 213 11.60 20.31 -6.75
N ILE A 214 12.43 19.29 -6.98
CA ILE A 214 13.70 19.07 -6.25
C ILE A 214 14.91 19.52 -7.07
N ILE A 215 14.80 19.54 -8.40
CA ILE A 215 15.87 19.96 -9.34
C ILE A 215 16.52 21.29 -8.96
N PRO A 216 15.77 22.36 -8.62
CA PRO A 216 16.36 23.66 -8.35
C PRO A 216 17.31 23.63 -7.14
N TYR A 217 16.94 22.89 -6.09
CA TYR A 217 17.81 22.63 -4.95
C TYR A 217 19.07 21.86 -5.34
N ILE A 218 18.95 20.78 -6.11
CA ILE A 218 20.11 19.99 -6.58
C ILE A 218 21.07 20.87 -7.38
N ARG A 219 20.54 21.73 -8.26
CA ARG A 219 21.35 22.68 -9.04
C ARG A 219 22.02 23.70 -8.14
N ALA A 220 21.29 24.34 -7.23
CA ALA A 220 21.84 25.33 -6.31
C ALA A 220 22.99 24.77 -5.46
N PHE A 221 22.88 23.53 -4.98
CA PHE A 221 23.97 22.86 -4.26
C PHE A 221 25.16 22.57 -5.17
N ARG A 222 24.94 21.97 -6.34
CA ARG A 222 26.02 21.60 -7.27
C ARG A 222 26.78 22.79 -7.86
N THR A 223 26.11 23.92 -8.10
CA THR A 223 26.76 25.12 -8.64
C THR A 223 27.63 25.82 -7.60
N ASN A 224 27.28 25.71 -6.31
CA ASN A 224 27.92 26.49 -5.25
C ASN A 224 28.90 25.66 -4.40
N ILE A 225 28.70 24.35 -4.24
CA ILE A 225 29.60 23.45 -3.52
C ILE A 225 30.45 22.68 -4.53
N THR A 226 31.56 23.28 -4.93
CA THR A 226 32.52 22.68 -5.87
C THR A 226 33.68 21.95 -5.18
N SER A 227 33.87 22.16 -3.87
CA SER A 227 34.90 21.51 -3.06
C SER A 227 34.46 21.32 -1.61
N LEU A 228 35.15 20.46 -0.86
CA LEU A 228 34.90 20.28 0.58
C LEU A 228 35.16 21.57 1.39
N GLN A 229 36.01 22.47 0.90
CA GLN A 229 36.26 23.77 1.54
C GLN A 229 35.10 24.75 1.35
N ALA A 230 34.29 24.59 0.29
CA ALA A 230 33.09 25.39 0.08
C ALA A 230 32.04 25.15 1.17
N LEU A 231 32.03 23.96 1.80
CA LEU A 231 31.12 23.62 2.89
C LEU A 231 31.38 24.43 4.16
N THR A 232 32.58 25.02 4.32
CA THR A 232 32.93 25.84 5.49
C THR A 232 32.75 27.34 5.24
N SER A 233 32.36 27.77 4.04
CA SER A 233 32.19 29.18 3.70
C SER A 233 30.78 29.69 4.00
N GLU A 234 30.67 30.64 4.92
CA GLU A 234 29.40 31.28 5.31
C GLU A 234 28.76 32.06 4.15
N GLU A 235 29.58 32.67 3.29
CA GLU A 235 29.10 33.41 2.11
C GLU A 235 28.39 32.49 1.10
N ILE A 236 28.93 31.29 0.89
CA ILE A 236 28.35 30.28 0.00
C ILE A 236 27.02 29.78 0.58
N TRP A 237 26.96 29.55 1.89
CA TRP A 237 25.73 29.16 2.58
C TRP A 237 24.64 30.22 2.48
N ASN A 238 24.97 31.49 2.75
CA ASN A 238 24.00 32.59 2.67
C ASN A 238 23.44 32.75 1.25
N ARG A 239 24.30 32.63 0.22
CA ARG A 239 23.86 32.67 -1.18
C ARG A 239 22.95 31.50 -1.53
N MET A 240 23.27 30.28 -1.10
CA MET A 240 22.42 29.10 -1.33
C MET A 240 21.06 29.25 -0.63
N ILE A 241 21.04 29.64 0.64
CA ILE A 241 19.81 29.83 1.41
C ILE A 241 18.90 30.86 0.72
N HIS A 242 19.48 31.94 0.20
CA HIS A 242 18.73 32.93 -0.55
C HIS A 242 18.10 32.33 -1.83
N LEU A 243 18.87 31.63 -2.66
CA LEU A 243 18.36 31.01 -3.90
C LEU A 243 17.24 30.00 -3.60
N ILE A 244 17.45 29.13 -2.62
CA ILE A 244 16.47 28.12 -2.18
C ILE A 244 15.20 28.79 -1.67
N SER A 245 15.33 29.86 -0.86
CA SER A 245 14.15 30.54 -0.29
C SER A 245 13.30 31.24 -1.34
N VAL A 246 13.90 31.82 -2.39
CA VAL A 246 13.16 32.44 -3.49
C VAL A 246 12.36 31.40 -4.27
N GLU A 247 12.97 30.28 -4.64
CA GLU A 247 12.30 29.19 -5.38
C GLU A 247 11.23 28.51 -4.54
N TRP A 248 11.55 28.20 -3.28
CA TRP A 248 10.61 27.62 -2.32
C TRP A 248 9.37 28.50 -2.13
N ASN A 249 9.56 29.81 -1.99
CA ASN A 249 8.44 30.73 -1.79
C ASN A 249 7.52 30.78 -3.02
N GLN A 250 8.07 30.73 -4.23
CA GLN A 250 7.26 30.74 -5.46
C GLN A 250 6.44 29.45 -5.61
N ASP A 251 7.07 28.28 -5.45
CA ASP A 251 6.41 26.99 -5.63
C ASP A 251 5.38 26.70 -4.53
N ILE A 252 5.70 27.01 -3.26
CA ILE A 252 4.76 26.86 -2.16
C ILE A 252 3.58 27.80 -2.31
N GLN A 253 3.77 29.05 -2.73
CA GLN A 253 2.65 29.97 -2.93
C GLN A 253 1.70 29.46 -4.02
N GLN A 254 2.22 28.88 -5.10
CA GLN A 254 1.38 28.26 -6.13
C GLN A 254 0.60 27.06 -5.57
N LEU A 255 1.24 26.17 -4.82
CA LEU A 255 0.57 25.02 -4.19
C LEU A 255 -0.49 25.47 -3.19
N LEU A 256 -0.20 26.46 -2.35
CA LEU A 256 -1.16 27.02 -1.41
C LEU A 256 -2.35 27.65 -2.15
N HIS A 257 -2.10 28.37 -3.25
CA HIS A 257 -3.18 28.94 -4.06
C HIS A 257 -4.08 27.86 -4.68
N ILE A 258 -3.50 26.74 -5.13
CA ILE A 258 -4.28 25.61 -5.69
C ILE A 258 -5.09 24.91 -4.59
N ILE A 259 -4.45 24.58 -3.47
CA ILE A 259 -5.09 23.83 -2.37
C ILE A 259 -6.13 24.68 -1.66
N TYR A 260 -5.90 25.97 -1.47
CA TYR A 260 -6.79 26.88 -0.76
C TYR A 260 -7.55 27.83 -1.71
N HIS A 261 -7.84 27.37 -2.92
CA HIS A 261 -8.69 28.11 -3.84
C HIS A 261 -10.14 28.17 -3.34
N LYS A 262 -10.72 29.38 -3.25
CA LYS A 262 -12.04 29.67 -2.61
C LYS A 262 -13.19 28.72 -2.99
N ASN A 263 -13.20 28.20 -4.21
CA ASN A 263 -14.26 27.30 -4.70
C ASN A 263 -14.16 25.86 -4.20
N LEU A 264 -13.16 25.52 -3.38
CA LEU A 264 -12.95 24.15 -2.93
C LEU A 264 -13.83 23.80 -1.71
N PRO A 265 -14.32 22.54 -1.61
CA PRO A 265 -15.32 22.18 -0.61
C PRO A 265 -14.90 22.37 0.86
N HIS A 266 -13.62 22.17 1.17
CA HIS A 266 -13.10 22.31 2.53
C HIS A 266 -13.03 23.79 2.99
N ILE A 267 -12.93 24.74 2.06
CA ILE A 267 -12.96 26.17 2.35
C ILE A 267 -14.39 26.63 2.58
N TYR A 268 -15.33 26.15 1.76
CA TYR A 268 -16.75 26.38 2.01
C TYR A 268 -17.16 25.86 3.39
N LEU A 269 -16.70 24.67 3.77
CA LEU A 269 -16.92 24.16 5.13
C LEU A 269 -16.30 25.07 6.20
N HIS A 270 -15.08 25.57 5.99
CA HIS A 270 -14.44 26.51 6.92
C HIS A 270 -15.32 27.75 7.14
N GLU A 271 -15.85 28.34 6.07
CA GLU A 271 -16.76 29.50 6.17
C GLU A 271 -18.03 29.17 6.96
N GLN A 272 -18.60 27.96 6.77
CA GLN A 272 -19.75 27.50 7.56
C GLN A 272 -19.41 27.26 9.03
N PHE A 273 -18.18 26.90 9.38
CA PHE A 273 -17.75 26.77 10.78
C PHE A 273 -17.40 28.12 11.41
N HIS A 274 -16.92 29.08 10.63
CA HIS A 274 -16.64 30.44 11.07
C HIS A 274 -17.91 31.25 11.36
N HIS A 275 -18.96 31.02 10.57
CA HIS A 275 -20.28 31.59 10.78
C HIS A 275 -21.34 30.47 10.76
N PRO A 276 -21.49 29.72 11.87
CA PRO A 276 -22.37 28.56 11.93
C PRO A 276 -23.83 28.95 11.71
N ASN A 277 -24.31 28.74 10.48
CA ASN A 277 -25.73 28.81 10.16
C ASN A 277 -26.33 27.40 10.17
N LEU A 278 -27.07 27.10 11.24
CA LEU A 278 -27.72 25.79 11.44
C LEU A 278 -28.56 25.36 10.24
N LEU A 279 -29.23 26.30 9.57
CA LEU A 279 -30.08 26.02 8.40
C LEU A 279 -29.27 25.51 7.21
N ASN A 280 -28.11 26.11 6.95
CA ASN A 280 -27.19 25.66 5.90
C ASN A 280 -26.58 24.29 6.22
N LEU A 281 -26.22 24.06 7.48
CA LEU A 281 -25.68 22.78 7.94
C LEU A 281 -26.71 21.65 7.81
N PHE A 282 -27.97 21.90 8.18
CA PHE A 282 -29.07 20.95 7.98
C PHE A 282 -29.36 20.69 6.49
N ALA A 283 -29.37 21.73 5.65
CA ALA A 283 -29.55 21.58 4.21
C ALA A 283 -28.43 20.74 3.58
N LEU A 284 -27.19 20.89 4.04
CA LEU A 284 -26.04 20.12 3.57
C LEU A 284 -26.12 18.65 4.00
N CYS A 285 -26.50 18.37 5.26
CA CYS A 285 -26.83 17.03 5.74
C CYS A 285 -27.91 16.36 4.86
N ALA A 286 -29.03 17.06 4.63
CA ALA A 286 -30.14 16.55 3.82
C ALA A 286 -29.69 16.29 2.37
N GLY A 287 -28.90 17.20 1.79
CA GLY A 287 -28.30 17.04 0.47
C GLY A 287 -27.41 15.80 0.38
N CYS A 288 -26.55 15.56 1.38
CA CYS A 288 -25.74 14.35 1.47
C CYS A 288 -26.60 13.08 1.51
N PHE A 289 -27.69 13.06 2.29
CA PHE A 289 -28.62 11.92 2.32
C PHE A 289 -29.26 11.66 0.96
N VAL A 290 -29.68 12.70 0.25
CA VAL A 290 -30.24 12.58 -1.12
C VAL A 290 -29.20 12.03 -2.08
N VAL A 291 -27.95 12.53 -2.03
CA VAL A 291 -26.85 12.03 -2.87
C VAL A 291 -26.52 10.57 -2.57
N ILE A 292 -26.46 10.19 -1.30
CA ILE A 292 -26.26 8.79 -0.89
C ILE A 292 -27.39 7.93 -1.47
N PHE A 293 -28.65 8.33 -1.30
CA PHE A 293 -29.79 7.57 -1.83
C PHE A 293 -29.74 7.44 -3.36
N MET A 294 -29.42 8.53 -4.06
CA MET A 294 -29.27 8.55 -5.52
C MET A 294 -28.18 7.58 -5.98
N ILE A 295 -26.99 7.63 -5.37
CA ILE A 295 -25.88 6.71 -5.67
C ILE A 295 -26.25 5.28 -5.32
N MET A 296 -26.99 5.09 -4.22
CA MET A 296 -27.45 3.77 -3.82
C MET A 296 -28.43 3.15 -4.82
N SER A 297 -29.22 3.98 -5.49
CA SER A 297 -30.16 3.62 -6.55
C SER A 297 -29.45 3.39 -7.89
N LEU A 298 -28.55 4.29 -8.29
CA LEU A 298 -27.81 4.23 -9.56
C LEU A 298 -26.89 3.00 -9.66
N PHE A 299 -26.31 2.61 -8.52
CA PHE A 299 -25.39 1.48 -8.45
C PHE A 299 -25.90 0.42 -7.48
N PRO A 300 -26.94 -0.35 -7.86
CA PRO A 300 -27.52 -1.35 -6.98
C PRO A 300 -26.48 -2.43 -6.66
N TYR A 301 -26.29 -2.69 -5.37
CA TYR A 301 -25.49 -3.82 -4.91
C TYR A 301 -26.16 -5.11 -5.37
N LYS A 302 -25.43 -5.91 -6.16
CA LYS A 302 -25.89 -7.21 -6.66
C LYS A 302 -24.80 -8.22 -6.36
N TYR A 303 -24.98 -8.98 -5.29
CA TYR A 303 -24.03 -9.98 -4.83
C TYR A 303 -23.95 -11.17 -5.80
N ASN A 304 -25.07 -11.49 -6.45
CA ASN A 304 -25.25 -12.68 -7.28
C ASN A 304 -24.61 -12.64 -8.69
N LYS A 305 -23.53 -11.86 -8.89
CA LYS A 305 -22.86 -11.70 -10.21
C LYS A 305 -21.63 -12.58 -10.42
N PHE A 306 -21.15 -13.30 -9.41
CA PHE A 306 -20.06 -14.27 -9.57
C PHE A 306 -20.52 -15.56 -10.25
N LYS A 307 -21.12 -15.47 -11.45
CA LYS A 307 -21.08 -16.62 -12.34
C LYS A 307 -19.63 -16.73 -12.82
N LEU A 308 -18.92 -17.74 -12.32
CA LEU A 308 -17.63 -18.22 -12.82
C LEU A 308 -17.78 -18.55 -14.32
N THR A 309 -17.72 -17.53 -15.14
CA THR A 309 -17.68 -17.67 -16.59
C THR A 309 -16.22 -17.81 -16.94
N GLU A 310 -15.83 -19.01 -17.39
CA GLU A 310 -14.52 -19.22 -17.96
C GLU A 310 -14.44 -18.42 -19.26
N HIS A 311 -13.53 -17.46 -19.30
CA HIS A 311 -13.26 -16.66 -20.48
C HIS A 311 -11.95 -17.14 -21.10
N LYS A 312 -11.92 -17.30 -22.43
CA LYS A 312 -10.67 -17.41 -23.19
C LYS A 312 -10.09 -16.02 -23.41
N ASP A 313 -9.47 -15.47 -22.37
CA ASP A 313 -8.94 -14.10 -22.35
C ASP A 313 -7.46 -14.04 -21.97
N PHE A 314 -6.90 -12.84 -21.75
CA PHE A 314 -5.48 -12.68 -21.43
C PHE A 314 -4.98 -13.56 -20.28
N LEU A 315 -5.80 -13.82 -19.25
CA LEU A 315 -5.42 -14.71 -18.15
C LEU A 315 -5.31 -16.16 -18.62
N HIS A 316 -6.24 -16.63 -19.47
CA HIS A 316 -6.17 -17.98 -20.03
C HIS A 316 -4.90 -18.19 -20.88
N TYR A 317 -4.57 -17.22 -21.74
CA TYR A 317 -3.35 -17.26 -22.53
C TYR A 317 -2.09 -17.17 -21.66
N TYR A 318 -2.11 -16.34 -20.62
CA TYR A 318 -1.01 -16.23 -19.67
C TYR A 318 -0.78 -17.54 -18.92
N ILE A 319 -1.82 -18.20 -18.42
CA ILE A 319 -1.72 -19.53 -17.78
C ILE A 319 -1.14 -20.56 -18.74
N THR A 320 -1.57 -20.53 -20.00
CA THR A 320 -1.09 -21.45 -21.04
C THR A 320 0.41 -21.24 -21.28
N TRP A 321 0.85 -19.98 -21.34
CA TRP A 321 2.25 -19.60 -21.45
C TRP A 321 3.07 -20.05 -20.23
N LEU A 322 2.56 -19.86 -19.00
CA LEU A 322 3.21 -20.36 -17.77
C LEU A 322 3.41 -21.89 -17.81
N LYS A 323 2.40 -22.64 -18.28
CA LYS A 323 2.50 -24.10 -18.44
C LYS A 323 3.54 -24.49 -19.49
N GLN A 324 3.64 -23.75 -20.60
CA GLN A 324 4.67 -23.97 -21.60
C GLN A 324 6.08 -23.75 -21.02
N ILE A 325 6.27 -22.72 -20.19
CA ILE A 325 7.54 -22.50 -19.50
C ILE A 325 7.84 -23.64 -18.52
N ASN A 326 6.85 -24.14 -17.76
CA ASN A 326 7.06 -25.31 -16.91
C ASN A 326 7.57 -26.52 -17.71
N LYS A 327 6.98 -26.76 -18.90
CA LYS A 327 7.42 -27.84 -19.80
C LYS A 327 8.84 -27.63 -20.31
N LEU A 328 9.17 -26.41 -20.75
CA LEU A 328 10.47 -26.10 -21.37
C LEU A 328 11.62 -25.98 -20.37
N VAL A 329 11.40 -25.31 -19.24
CA VAL A 329 12.47 -24.93 -18.29
C VAL A 329 12.54 -25.89 -17.10
N TYR A 330 11.39 -26.35 -16.58
CA TYR A 330 11.31 -27.12 -15.34
C TYR A 330 10.92 -28.59 -15.53
N ARG A 331 10.90 -29.08 -16.78
CA ARG A 331 10.64 -30.48 -17.14
C ARG A 331 9.31 -31.03 -16.60
N CYS A 332 8.24 -30.23 -16.69
CA CYS A 332 6.90 -30.59 -16.23
C CYS A 332 6.83 -30.91 -14.72
N ASP A 333 7.35 -30.02 -13.89
CA ASP A 333 7.23 -30.13 -12.43
C ASP A 333 5.73 -30.10 -12.03
N CYS A 334 5.25 -31.20 -11.44
CA CYS A 334 3.85 -31.40 -11.07
C CYS A 334 3.40 -30.40 -9.98
N MET A 335 4.26 -30.10 -9.01
CA MET A 335 3.93 -29.14 -7.95
C MET A 335 3.82 -27.72 -8.52
N LEU A 336 4.69 -27.37 -9.47
CA LEU A 336 4.57 -26.09 -10.17
C LEU A 336 3.30 -26.02 -11.02
N GLU A 337 2.92 -27.11 -11.70
CA GLU A 337 1.68 -27.16 -12.47
C GLU A 337 0.44 -26.99 -11.58
N LYS A 338 0.41 -27.62 -10.40
CA LYS A 338 -0.62 -27.39 -9.38
C LYS A 338 -0.75 -25.89 -9.07
N GLU A 339 0.35 -25.20 -8.75
CA GLU A 339 0.30 -23.77 -8.42
C GLU A 339 -0.16 -22.89 -9.61
N ILE A 340 0.27 -23.21 -10.84
CA ILE A 340 -0.21 -22.52 -12.05
C ILE A 340 -1.72 -22.73 -12.25
N THR A 341 -2.24 -23.93 -11.99
CA THR A 341 -3.69 -24.20 -12.09
C THR A 341 -4.49 -23.50 -10.98
N LEU A 342 -3.93 -23.37 -9.77
CA LEU A 342 -4.53 -22.59 -8.68
C LEU A 342 -4.67 -21.11 -9.04
N LEU A 343 -3.68 -20.53 -9.74
CA LEU A 343 -3.77 -19.17 -10.26
C LEU A 343 -4.95 -18.99 -11.22
N GLY A 344 -5.26 -19.99 -12.05
CA GLY A 344 -6.44 -19.99 -12.91
C GLY A 344 -7.76 -20.14 -12.15
N ARG A 345 -7.83 -21.06 -11.18
CA ARG A 345 -9.02 -21.29 -10.35
C ARG A 345 -9.39 -20.05 -9.53
N ASN A 346 -8.39 -19.34 -9.02
CA ASN A 346 -8.56 -18.12 -8.22
C ASN A 346 -8.63 -16.84 -9.06
N ARG A 347 -9.16 -16.92 -10.29
CA ARG A 347 -9.33 -15.80 -11.22
C ARG A 347 -9.95 -14.56 -10.58
N GLN A 348 -10.91 -14.74 -9.67
CA GLN A 348 -11.60 -13.64 -9.00
C GLN A 348 -10.63 -12.72 -8.25
N HIS A 349 -9.57 -13.28 -7.67
CA HIS A 349 -8.54 -12.51 -6.96
C HIS A 349 -7.47 -11.93 -7.90
N VAL A 350 -7.19 -12.60 -9.03
CA VAL A 350 -6.14 -12.20 -9.98
C VAL A 350 -6.62 -11.13 -10.97
N SER A 351 -7.87 -11.21 -11.41
CA SER A 351 -8.41 -10.39 -12.50
C SER A 351 -8.36 -8.87 -12.24
N SER A 352 -8.48 -8.44 -10.99
CA SER A 352 -8.47 -7.01 -10.63
C SER A 352 -7.10 -6.36 -10.81
N GLY A 353 -6.01 -7.12 -10.71
CA GLY A 353 -4.63 -6.62 -10.83
C GLY A 353 -3.79 -7.37 -11.87
N PHE A 354 -4.44 -8.05 -12.83
CA PHE A 354 -3.77 -8.95 -13.77
C PHE A 354 -2.56 -8.33 -14.49
N PHE A 355 -2.69 -7.12 -15.05
CA PHE A 355 -1.57 -6.47 -15.76
C PHE A 355 -0.47 -6.03 -14.79
N SER A 356 -0.82 -5.64 -13.56
CA SER A 356 0.17 -5.36 -12.52
C SER A 356 0.94 -6.62 -12.13
N LEU A 357 0.32 -7.82 -12.18
CA LEU A 357 0.96 -9.10 -11.94
C LEU A 357 1.79 -9.60 -13.14
N ALA A 358 1.23 -9.52 -14.34
CA ALA A 358 1.78 -10.18 -15.53
C ALA A 358 2.73 -9.30 -16.35
N VAL A 359 2.60 -7.97 -16.30
CA VAL A 359 3.41 -7.03 -17.08
C VAL A 359 4.40 -6.31 -16.19
N ALA A 360 3.91 -5.42 -15.33
CA ALA A 360 4.73 -4.61 -14.43
C ALA A 360 3.82 -3.87 -13.45
N GLU A 361 4.28 -3.65 -12.23
CA GLU A 361 3.57 -2.80 -11.29
C GLU A 361 3.62 -1.33 -11.74
N ILE A 362 2.56 -0.57 -11.45
CA ILE A 362 2.45 0.84 -11.84
C ILE A 362 3.57 1.69 -11.20
N GLU A 363 4.02 1.34 -10.00
CA GLU A 363 5.11 2.01 -9.29
C GLU A 363 6.42 2.04 -10.08
N ILE A 364 6.68 1.01 -10.90
CA ILE A 364 7.88 0.94 -11.75
C ILE A 364 7.93 2.12 -12.73
N PHE A 365 6.79 2.46 -13.33
CA PHE A 365 6.72 3.56 -14.29
C PHE A 365 6.89 4.91 -13.59
N PHE A 366 6.35 5.05 -12.37
CA PHE A 366 6.59 6.22 -11.52
C PHE A 366 8.08 6.42 -11.20
N TYR A 367 8.77 5.36 -10.78
CA TYR A 367 10.23 5.42 -10.54
C TYR A 367 11.05 5.68 -11.81
N SER A 368 10.58 5.17 -12.95
CA SER A 368 11.20 5.46 -14.26
C SER A 368 11.07 6.95 -14.61
N GLY A 369 9.92 7.56 -14.30
CA GLY A 369 9.71 9.01 -14.42
C GLY A 369 10.65 9.82 -13.52
N ILE A 370 10.82 9.39 -12.26
CA ILE A 370 11.78 10.00 -11.33
C ILE A 370 13.21 9.90 -11.89
N THR A 371 13.59 8.73 -12.41
CA THR A 371 14.90 8.51 -13.02
C THR A 371 15.15 9.48 -14.16
N LEU A 372 14.19 9.62 -15.08
CA LEU A 372 14.24 10.57 -16.19
C LEU A 372 14.44 12.01 -15.71
N GLY A 373 13.68 12.45 -14.70
CA GLY A 373 13.78 13.80 -14.14
C GLY A 373 15.14 14.05 -13.50
N LEU A 374 15.66 13.09 -12.72
CA LEU A 374 16.96 13.23 -12.05
C LEU A 374 18.12 13.22 -13.05
N GLY A 375 18.07 12.36 -14.06
CA GLY A 375 19.12 12.30 -15.08
C GLY A 375 19.20 13.58 -15.93
N GLN A 376 18.08 14.29 -16.15
CA GLN A 376 18.12 15.62 -16.78
C GLN A 376 18.78 16.69 -15.90
N ALA A 377 18.65 16.58 -14.57
CA ALA A 377 19.24 17.52 -13.63
C ALA A 377 20.75 17.29 -13.41
N LEU A 378 21.20 16.04 -13.55
CA LEU A 378 22.55 15.61 -13.22
C LEU A 378 23.37 15.44 -14.50
N HIS A 379 24.12 16.45 -14.90
CA HIS A 379 24.95 16.44 -16.12
C HIS A 379 26.19 15.50 -16.06
N THR A 380 26.26 14.56 -15.11
CA THR A 380 27.43 13.69 -14.91
C THR A 380 27.06 12.24 -15.24
N GLU A 381 27.67 11.68 -16.29
CA GLU A 381 27.36 10.35 -16.82
C GLU A 381 27.41 9.24 -15.75
N GLY A 382 28.45 9.21 -14.91
CA GLY A 382 28.58 8.22 -13.84
C GLY A 382 27.45 8.29 -12.80
N PHE A 383 26.90 9.48 -12.53
CA PHE A 383 25.73 9.63 -11.67
C PHE A 383 24.46 9.15 -12.33
N ILE A 384 24.25 9.49 -13.60
CA ILE A 384 23.09 9.06 -14.38
C ILE A 384 23.02 7.53 -14.40
N ILE A 385 24.12 6.85 -14.72
CA ILE A 385 24.18 5.38 -14.76
C ILE A 385 23.95 4.78 -13.38
N SER A 386 24.53 5.38 -12.33
CA SER A 386 24.31 4.95 -10.95
C SER A 386 22.86 5.05 -10.51
N ILE A 387 22.16 6.11 -10.92
CA ILE A 387 20.73 6.29 -10.70
C ILE A 387 19.94 5.18 -11.38
N ILE A 388 20.22 4.90 -12.66
CA ILE A 388 19.56 3.80 -13.38
C ILE A 388 19.79 2.46 -12.66
N CYS A 389 21.01 2.18 -12.21
CA CYS A 389 21.35 0.97 -11.46
C CYS A 389 20.45 0.81 -10.22
N ILE A 390 20.35 1.84 -9.38
CA ILE A 390 19.56 1.78 -8.14
C ILE A 390 18.07 1.65 -8.44
N PHE A 391 17.53 2.46 -9.35
CA PHE A 391 16.11 2.40 -9.68
C PHE A 391 15.72 1.06 -10.31
N THR A 392 16.64 0.43 -11.04
CA THR A 392 16.43 -0.93 -11.54
C THR A 392 16.35 -1.94 -10.39
N MET A 393 17.25 -1.86 -9.39
CA MET A 393 17.16 -2.70 -8.19
C MET A 393 15.86 -2.47 -7.43
N LEU A 394 15.48 -1.21 -7.22
CA LEU A 394 14.26 -0.83 -6.50
C LEU A 394 13.00 -1.31 -7.22
N ALA A 395 12.93 -1.13 -8.53
CA ALA A 395 11.79 -1.55 -9.34
C ALA A 395 11.58 -3.07 -9.27
N VAL A 396 12.62 -3.86 -9.43
CA VAL A 396 12.52 -5.33 -9.36
C VAL A 396 12.17 -5.78 -7.93
N ALA A 397 12.75 -5.14 -6.90
CA ALA A 397 12.48 -5.47 -5.50
C ALA A 397 11.04 -5.13 -5.08
N ASN A 398 10.55 -3.96 -5.46
CA ASN A 398 9.18 -3.53 -5.17
C ASN A 398 8.17 -4.40 -5.90
N HIS A 399 8.43 -4.71 -7.16
CA HIS A 399 7.54 -5.58 -7.92
C HIS A 399 7.43 -6.99 -7.33
N ALA A 400 8.56 -7.61 -6.95
CA ALA A 400 8.55 -8.89 -6.25
C ALA A 400 7.76 -8.82 -4.93
N SER A 401 7.95 -7.75 -4.16
CA SER A 401 7.21 -7.50 -2.92
C SER A 401 5.72 -7.33 -3.15
N ALA A 402 5.33 -6.59 -4.18
CA ALA A 402 3.93 -6.30 -4.50
C ALA A 402 3.20 -7.56 -4.96
N ILE A 403 3.82 -8.37 -5.82
CA ILE A 403 3.27 -9.66 -6.24
C ILE A 403 2.94 -10.54 -5.02
N ARG A 404 3.86 -10.61 -4.05
CA ARG A 404 3.65 -11.39 -2.83
C ARG A 404 2.56 -10.80 -1.93
N SER A 405 2.55 -9.48 -1.73
CA SER A 405 1.61 -8.81 -0.81
C SER A 405 0.19 -8.74 -1.37
N GLU A 406 0.03 -8.60 -2.69
CA GLU A 406 -1.25 -8.59 -3.38
C GLU A 406 -1.84 -9.99 -3.51
N TYR A 407 -1.00 -11.00 -3.80
CA TYR A 407 -1.40 -12.38 -4.05
C TYR A 407 -0.80 -13.38 -3.03
N PRO A 408 -1.01 -13.19 -1.72
CA PRO A 408 -0.41 -14.04 -0.69
C PRO A 408 -0.85 -15.50 -0.79
N PHE A 409 -2.04 -15.76 -1.32
CA PHE A 409 -2.58 -17.11 -1.52
C PHE A 409 -1.83 -17.95 -2.57
N LEU A 410 -1.00 -17.33 -3.42
CA LEU A 410 -0.17 -18.05 -4.38
C LEU A 410 1.20 -18.39 -3.78
N PHE A 411 1.82 -17.43 -3.09
CA PHE A 411 3.23 -17.51 -2.75
C PHE A 411 3.52 -17.87 -1.30
N LEU A 412 2.62 -17.58 -0.36
CA LEU A 412 2.84 -17.93 1.04
C LEU A 412 2.52 -19.39 1.28
N LEU A 413 3.35 -20.06 2.08
CA LEU A 413 3.08 -21.45 2.50
C LEU A 413 1.79 -21.56 3.32
N SER A 414 1.43 -20.51 4.03
CA SER A 414 0.17 -20.40 4.78
C SER A 414 -1.08 -20.61 3.92
N SER A 415 -0.98 -20.45 2.59
CA SER A 415 -2.09 -20.65 1.67
C SER A 415 -2.58 -22.08 1.55
N GLU A 416 -1.73 -23.07 1.87
CA GLU A 416 -2.16 -24.47 1.83
C GLU A 416 -3.15 -24.78 2.95
N GLY A 417 -3.14 -24.01 4.06
CA GLY A 417 -4.00 -24.25 5.22
C GLY A 417 -3.88 -25.69 5.69
N ARG A 418 -5.03 -26.38 5.82
CA ARG A 418 -5.14 -27.80 6.21
C ARG A 418 -4.55 -28.78 5.18
N ASN A 419 -4.34 -28.35 3.93
CA ASN A 419 -3.74 -29.23 2.92
C ASN A 419 -2.26 -29.53 3.20
N ILE A 420 -1.61 -28.76 4.07
CA ILE A 420 -0.21 -29.04 4.42
C ILE A 420 -0.06 -30.39 5.13
N ASP A 421 -1.07 -30.81 5.89
CA ASP A 421 -1.07 -32.10 6.57
C ASP A 421 -1.20 -33.25 5.56
N LEU A 422 -1.99 -33.06 4.49
CA LEU A 422 -2.06 -34.02 3.38
C LEU A 422 -0.73 -34.14 2.63
N ILE A 423 -0.02 -33.03 2.44
CA ILE A 423 1.31 -33.03 1.81
C ILE A 423 2.30 -33.81 2.68
N ARG A 424 2.28 -33.61 4.01
CA ARG A 424 3.12 -34.38 4.94
C ARG A 424 2.79 -35.87 4.92
N LEU A 425 1.50 -36.23 4.97
CA LEU A 425 1.05 -37.63 4.94
C LEU A 425 1.45 -38.34 3.65
N SER A 426 1.59 -37.61 2.53
CA SER A 426 2.06 -38.17 1.26
C SER A 426 3.56 -38.51 1.25
N GLY A 427 4.30 -38.25 2.33
CA GLY A 427 5.76 -38.45 2.40
C GLY A 427 6.58 -37.39 1.67
N ASN A 428 5.92 -36.38 1.08
CA ASN A 428 6.58 -35.26 0.42
C ASN A 428 6.98 -34.18 1.44
N SER A 429 8.18 -33.64 1.30
CA SER A 429 8.66 -32.55 2.17
C SER A 429 8.04 -31.20 1.81
N SER A 430 7.79 -30.34 2.81
CA SER A 430 7.36 -28.95 2.60
C SER A 430 8.33 -28.14 1.73
N ARG A 431 9.57 -28.64 1.58
CA ARG A 431 10.59 -28.08 0.70
C ARG A 431 10.21 -28.13 -0.78
N LEU A 432 9.59 -29.21 -1.25
CA LEU A 432 9.15 -29.32 -2.66
C LEU A 432 8.09 -28.27 -2.99
N LEU A 433 7.17 -28.01 -2.05
CA LEU A 433 6.16 -26.97 -2.18
C LEU A 433 6.80 -25.58 -2.19
N PHE A 434 7.74 -25.32 -1.28
CA PHE A 434 8.47 -24.05 -1.25
C PHE A 434 9.22 -23.80 -2.57
N ASP A 435 9.91 -24.83 -3.09
CA ASP A 435 10.63 -24.75 -4.36
C ASP A 435 9.66 -24.50 -5.54
N ALA A 436 8.46 -25.08 -5.52
CA ALA A 436 7.43 -24.82 -6.53
C ALA A 436 6.93 -23.37 -6.49
N LYS A 437 6.62 -22.82 -5.31
CA LYS A 437 6.20 -21.41 -5.16
C LYS A 437 7.32 -20.43 -5.55
N MET A 438 8.56 -20.77 -5.23
CA MET A 438 9.76 -20.03 -5.68
C MET A 438 9.91 -20.03 -7.21
N LYS A 439 9.74 -21.19 -7.86
CA LYS A 439 9.77 -21.30 -9.33
C LYS A 439 8.63 -20.51 -9.96
N LEU A 440 7.42 -20.57 -9.40
CA LEU A 440 6.27 -19.80 -9.87
C LEU A 440 6.58 -18.30 -9.87
N MET A 441 7.13 -17.78 -8.76
CA MET A 441 7.47 -16.36 -8.66
C MET A 441 8.51 -15.94 -9.71
N ARG A 442 9.52 -16.78 -9.97
CA ARG A 442 10.51 -16.53 -11.02
C ARG A 442 9.89 -16.50 -12.42
N ILE A 443 9.01 -17.44 -12.74
CA ILE A 443 8.35 -17.46 -14.05
C ILE A 443 7.51 -16.20 -14.26
N ILE A 444 6.75 -15.79 -13.24
CA ILE A 444 5.93 -14.58 -13.30
C ILE A 444 6.80 -13.33 -13.50
N MET A 445 7.99 -13.29 -12.89
CA MET A 445 8.95 -12.18 -13.02
C MET A 445 9.64 -12.07 -14.39
N ILE A 446 9.47 -13.02 -15.31
CA ILE A 446 10.12 -12.98 -16.63
C ILE A 446 9.65 -11.77 -17.45
N ILE A 447 8.33 -11.56 -17.60
CA ILE A 447 7.80 -10.44 -18.38
C ILE A 447 8.15 -9.09 -17.73
N PRO A 448 7.96 -8.89 -16.41
CA PRO A 448 8.39 -7.67 -15.73
C PRO A 448 9.86 -7.33 -15.88
N THR A 449 10.75 -8.32 -15.82
CA THR A 449 12.18 -8.08 -16.02
C THR A 449 12.52 -7.72 -17.46
N LEU A 450 11.79 -8.28 -18.46
CA LEU A 450 11.91 -7.84 -19.85
C LEU A 450 11.41 -6.42 -20.06
N VAL A 451 10.29 -6.02 -19.45
CA VAL A 451 9.80 -4.63 -19.48
C VAL A 451 10.83 -3.68 -18.88
N MET A 452 11.42 -4.04 -17.74
CA MET A 452 12.50 -3.27 -17.11
C MET A 452 13.73 -3.15 -18.02
N LEU A 453 14.13 -4.23 -18.68
CA LEU A 453 15.23 -4.22 -19.64
C LEU A 453 14.96 -3.21 -20.77
N ILE A 454 13.74 -3.21 -21.34
CA ILE A 454 13.34 -2.27 -22.38
C ILE A 454 13.42 -0.83 -21.87
N ILE A 455 12.89 -0.55 -20.67
CA ILE A 455 12.95 0.79 -20.06
C ILE A 455 14.41 1.23 -19.89
N VAL A 456 15.26 0.38 -19.33
CA VAL A 456 16.69 0.67 -19.14
C VAL A 456 17.37 0.95 -20.48
N CYS A 457 17.10 0.15 -21.52
CA CYS A 457 17.64 0.39 -22.85
C CYS A 457 17.23 1.75 -23.40
N ILE A 458 15.97 2.15 -23.24
CA ILE A 458 15.48 3.47 -23.65
C ILE A 458 16.23 4.57 -22.89
N LEU A 459 16.40 4.43 -21.56
CA LEU A 459 17.13 5.40 -20.75
C LEU A 459 18.59 5.55 -21.20
N CYS A 460 19.27 4.43 -21.50
CA CYS A 460 20.63 4.45 -22.02
C CYS A 460 20.71 5.10 -23.41
N ILE A 461 19.71 4.92 -24.28
CA ILE A 461 19.66 5.59 -25.59
C ILE A 461 19.55 7.12 -25.41
N ILE A 462 18.68 7.58 -24.50
CA ILE A 462 18.45 9.01 -24.27
C ILE A 462 19.72 9.72 -23.79
N TRP A 463 20.55 9.06 -22.97
CA TRP A 463 21.72 9.66 -22.33
C TRP A 463 23.06 9.24 -22.92
N GLY A 464 23.05 8.41 -23.96
CA GLY A 464 24.25 7.90 -24.62
C GLY A 464 24.75 6.59 -24.00
N PHE A 465 25.18 5.66 -24.86
CA PHE A 465 25.76 4.39 -24.43
C PHE A 465 27.21 4.56 -24.00
N SER A 466 27.54 4.09 -22.81
CA SER A 466 28.92 3.89 -22.38
C SER A 466 29.17 2.46 -21.91
N ALA A 467 30.45 2.09 -21.80
CA ALA A 467 30.84 0.76 -21.32
C ALA A 467 30.25 0.45 -19.93
N SER A 468 30.07 1.46 -19.09
CA SER A 468 29.47 1.37 -17.75
C SER A 468 28.00 0.93 -17.78
N CYS A 469 27.26 1.13 -18.88
CA CYS A 469 25.89 0.65 -19.04
C CYS A 469 25.78 -0.89 -18.97
N SER A 470 26.86 -1.62 -19.29
CA SER A 470 26.90 -3.09 -19.20
C SER A 470 26.70 -3.60 -17.77
N LEU A 471 27.06 -2.81 -16.75
CA LEU A 471 26.87 -3.14 -15.35
C LEU A 471 25.39 -3.23 -14.96
N ILE A 472 24.50 -2.51 -15.66
CA ILE A 472 23.06 -2.56 -15.40
C ILE A 472 22.50 -3.95 -15.73
N LEU A 473 23.02 -4.61 -16.77
CA LEU A 473 22.63 -5.99 -17.10
C LEU A 473 22.99 -6.96 -15.99
N VAL A 474 24.18 -6.81 -15.39
CA VAL A 474 24.61 -7.61 -14.23
C VAL A 474 23.62 -7.45 -13.07
N ILE A 475 23.20 -6.21 -12.80
CA ILE A 475 22.21 -5.91 -11.75
C ILE A 475 20.85 -6.54 -12.05
N ILE A 476 20.36 -6.47 -13.30
CA ILE A 476 19.07 -7.08 -13.68
C ILE A 476 19.12 -8.60 -13.47
N ILE A 477 20.19 -9.26 -13.92
CA ILE A 477 20.35 -10.71 -13.80
C ILE A 477 20.37 -11.14 -12.33
N ILE A 478 21.16 -10.47 -11.50
CA ILE A 478 21.27 -10.78 -10.07
C ILE A 478 19.94 -10.50 -9.36
N SER A 479 19.33 -9.35 -9.65
CA SER A 479 18.02 -8.95 -9.11
C SER A 479 16.94 -9.98 -9.41
N TYR A 480 16.84 -10.44 -10.66
CA TYR A 480 15.88 -11.46 -11.09
C TYR A 480 16.01 -12.77 -10.30
N TRP A 481 17.24 -13.22 -10.03
CA TRP A 481 17.48 -14.49 -9.36
C TRP A 481 17.29 -14.45 -7.85
N ILE A 482 17.75 -13.36 -7.22
CA ILE A 482 17.90 -13.25 -5.78
C ILE A 482 16.66 -12.62 -5.12
N LEU A 483 16.09 -11.56 -5.70
CA LEU A 483 15.01 -10.81 -5.03
C LEU A 483 13.73 -11.64 -4.81
N PRO A 484 13.27 -12.49 -5.75
CA PRO A 484 12.15 -13.40 -5.47
C PRO A 484 12.40 -14.33 -4.27
N PHE A 485 13.65 -14.72 -4.04
CA PHE A 485 14.01 -15.55 -2.89
C PHE A 485 13.96 -14.76 -1.58
N PHE A 486 14.44 -13.51 -1.59
CA PHE A 486 14.35 -12.61 -0.44
C PHE A 486 12.93 -12.21 -0.07
N GLU A 487 11.96 -12.33 -0.97
CA GLU A 487 10.55 -12.11 -0.60
C GLU A 487 9.90 -13.35 0.04
N LEU A 488 10.43 -14.56 -0.20
CA LEU A 488 9.81 -15.80 0.28
C LEU A 488 10.57 -16.50 1.41
N TYR A 489 11.84 -16.17 1.65
CA TYR A 489 12.70 -16.91 2.60
C TYR A 489 12.13 -17.00 4.03
N SER A 490 11.38 -15.98 4.45
CA SER A 490 10.76 -15.87 5.78
C SER A 490 9.42 -16.60 5.90
N SER A 491 8.79 -16.94 4.76
CA SER A 491 7.45 -17.53 4.73
C SER A 491 7.31 -18.79 5.60
N PRO A 492 8.30 -19.71 5.67
CA PRO A 492 8.19 -20.89 6.53
C PRO A 492 8.14 -20.59 8.03
N PHE A 493 8.72 -19.47 8.48
CA PHE A 493 8.73 -19.13 9.91
C PHE A 493 7.46 -18.42 10.36
N ILE A 494 6.85 -17.63 9.47
CA ILE A 494 5.72 -16.75 9.81
C ILE A 494 4.38 -17.41 9.46
N SER A 495 4.36 -18.52 8.72
CA SER A 495 3.13 -19.16 8.25
C SER A 495 2.24 -19.62 9.41
N LYS A 496 1.04 -19.04 9.49
CA LYS A 496 -0.10 -19.64 10.19
C LYS A 496 -0.88 -20.51 9.20
N PHE A 497 -1.63 -21.51 9.67
CA PHE A 497 -2.44 -22.39 8.80
C PHE A 497 -3.94 -22.35 9.14
N ASN A 498 -4.30 -21.71 10.24
CA ASN A 498 -5.67 -21.61 10.73
C ASN A 498 -6.32 -20.30 10.27
N PHE A 499 -6.81 -20.27 9.03
CA PHE A 499 -7.57 -19.14 8.47
C PHE A 499 -8.99 -19.54 8.13
N LYS A 500 -9.91 -18.57 8.17
CA LYS A 500 -11.32 -18.80 7.82
C LYS A 500 -11.64 -18.49 6.36
N SER A 501 -10.81 -17.67 5.70
CA SER A 501 -10.94 -17.39 4.26
C SER A 501 -9.59 -17.16 3.59
N ILE A 502 -9.54 -17.37 2.26
CA ILE A 502 -8.36 -17.10 1.42
C ILE A 502 -7.90 -15.63 1.54
N GLN A 503 -8.83 -14.73 1.86
CA GLN A 503 -8.55 -13.30 2.00
C GLN A 503 -7.78 -12.94 3.27
N GLU A 504 -7.83 -13.79 4.31
CA GLU A 504 -7.15 -13.57 5.59
C GLU A 504 -5.67 -13.98 5.54
N ILE A 505 -5.29 -14.81 4.56
CA ILE A 505 -3.92 -15.32 4.39
C ILE A 505 -2.94 -14.15 4.25
N GLY A 506 -1.97 -14.04 5.17
CA GLY A 506 -0.91 -13.03 5.12
C GLY A 506 -1.37 -11.61 5.45
N LYS A 507 -2.63 -11.41 5.86
CA LYS A 507 -3.22 -10.09 6.18
C LYS A 507 -3.62 -9.94 7.63
N THR A 508 -3.26 -10.89 8.48
CA THR A 508 -3.40 -10.71 9.93
C THR A 508 -2.39 -9.65 10.38
N LYS A 509 -2.79 -8.76 11.31
CA LYS A 509 -1.92 -7.66 11.79
C LYS A 509 -0.55 -8.17 12.25
N GLU A 510 -0.52 -9.30 12.93
CA GLU A 510 0.73 -9.91 13.42
C GLU A 510 1.60 -10.46 12.30
N GLU A 511 1.03 -11.17 11.31
CA GLU A 511 1.82 -11.62 10.16
C GLU A 511 2.36 -10.40 9.40
N LEU A 512 1.59 -9.32 9.28
CA LEU A 512 2.03 -8.07 8.66
C LEU A 512 3.15 -7.40 9.46
N GLU A 513 3.07 -7.32 10.78
CA GLU A 513 4.13 -6.74 11.63
C GLU A 513 5.41 -7.58 11.60
N LEU A 514 5.32 -8.90 11.74
CA LEU A 514 6.49 -9.78 11.66
C LEU A 514 7.11 -9.79 10.26
N ARG A 515 6.28 -9.78 9.21
CA ARG A 515 6.75 -9.71 7.82
C ARG A 515 7.37 -8.37 7.51
N THR A 516 6.82 -7.25 7.98
CA THR A 516 7.43 -5.93 7.74
C THR A 516 8.81 -5.84 8.40
N LEU A 517 9.00 -6.45 9.57
CA LEU A 517 10.32 -6.51 10.22
C LEU A 517 11.31 -7.42 9.47
N VAL A 518 10.89 -8.63 9.11
CA VAL A 518 11.79 -9.64 8.52
C VAL A 518 12.00 -9.40 7.03
N ASP A 519 10.94 -9.24 6.25
CA ASP A 519 10.99 -9.17 4.78
C ASP A 519 11.64 -7.86 4.28
N THR A 520 11.63 -6.79 5.09
CA THR A 520 12.31 -5.54 4.72
C THR A 520 13.80 -5.55 5.03
N ALA A 521 14.29 -6.50 5.84
CA ALA A 521 15.71 -6.58 6.21
C ALA A 521 16.66 -6.67 5.00
N PRO A 522 16.45 -7.55 4.00
CA PRO A 522 17.31 -7.57 2.80
C PRO A 522 17.30 -6.23 2.07
N ARG A 523 16.13 -5.61 1.89
CA ARG A 523 16.02 -4.31 1.20
C ARG A 523 16.72 -3.19 1.97
N ARG A 524 16.58 -3.15 3.31
CA ARG A 524 17.24 -2.17 4.17
C ARG A 524 18.76 -2.34 4.17
N PHE A 525 19.26 -3.56 4.09
CA PHE A 525 20.71 -3.80 4.10
C PHE A 525 21.33 -3.58 2.72
N ILE A 526 20.63 -3.92 1.65
CA ILE A 526 21.18 -3.90 0.28
C ILE A 526 20.94 -2.55 -0.41
N ILE A 527 19.74 -1.96 -0.30
CA ILE A 527 19.33 -0.82 -1.12
C ILE A 527 19.53 0.51 -0.39
N VAL A 528 19.21 0.59 0.92
CA VAL A 528 19.24 1.86 1.67
C VAL A 528 20.63 2.48 1.75
N PRO A 529 21.73 1.73 2.01
CA PRO A 529 23.07 2.33 2.01
C PRO A 529 23.43 2.95 0.66
N ILE A 530 23.03 2.30 -0.44
CA ILE A 530 23.27 2.80 -1.79
C ILE A 530 22.46 4.08 -2.05
N MET A 531 21.19 4.11 -1.61
CA MET A 531 20.35 5.31 -1.67
C MET A 531 20.94 6.48 -0.89
N ILE A 532 21.48 6.24 0.30
CA ILE A 532 22.14 7.27 1.12
C ILE A 532 23.38 7.81 0.41
N ILE A 533 24.21 6.93 -0.14
CA ILE A 533 25.41 7.31 -0.92
C ILE A 533 25.01 8.15 -2.14
N LEU A 534 23.91 7.81 -2.81
CA LEU A 534 23.44 8.56 -3.96
C LEU A 534 22.82 9.90 -3.58
N TYR A 535 22.11 9.97 -2.45
CA TYR A 535 21.61 11.23 -1.89
C TYR A 535 22.76 12.18 -1.59
N PHE A 536 23.73 11.77 -0.78
CA PHE A 536 24.92 12.59 -0.53
C PHE A 536 25.73 12.86 -1.81
N GLY A 537 25.75 11.90 -2.73
CA GLY A 537 26.42 12.02 -4.02
C GLY A 537 25.81 13.04 -4.96
N ALA A 538 24.49 13.19 -4.95
CA ALA A 538 23.81 14.20 -5.75
C ALA A 538 24.23 15.62 -5.34
N PHE A 539 24.52 15.85 -4.04
CA PHE A 539 24.80 17.18 -3.48
C PHE A 539 26.29 17.49 -3.26
N ILE A 540 27.14 16.52 -2.89
CA ILE A 540 28.46 16.78 -2.30
C ILE A 540 29.63 16.12 -3.08
N ILE A 541 29.40 15.02 -3.79
CA ILE A 541 30.51 14.23 -4.36
C ILE A 541 31.13 14.93 -5.58
N PRO A 542 32.48 15.12 -5.60
CA PRO A 542 33.19 15.67 -6.75
C PRO A 542 33.00 14.86 -8.03
N SER A 543 33.00 15.53 -9.18
CA SER A 543 32.75 14.94 -10.50
C SER A 543 33.67 13.76 -10.86
N TRP A 544 34.92 13.74 -10.39
CA TRP A 544 35.87 12.65 -10.66
C TRP A 544 35.50 11.32 -9.96
N ALA A 545 34.89 11.38 -8.78
CA ALA A 545 34.43 10.19 -8.06
C ALA A 545 33.12 9.63 -8.62
N ALA A 546 32.37 10.43 -9.40
CA ALA A 546 31.13 10.03 -10.05
C ALA A 546 31.32 8.86 -11.02
N SER A 547 32.45 8.82 -11.74
CA SER A 547 32.74 7.80 -12.75
C SER A 547 32.96 6.41 -12.15
N PHE A 548 33.42 6.32 -10.90
CA PHE A 548 33.61 5.06 -10.18
C PHE A 548 32.34 4.55 -9.49
N LEU A 549 31.34 5.42 -9.34
CA LEU A 549 30.14 5.16 -8.57
C LEU A 549 29.31 3.97 -9.11
N PRO A 550 29.10 3.81 -10.44
CA PRO A 550 28.39 2.63 -10.97
C PRO A 550 29.05 1.29 -10.60
N LEU A 551 30.38 1.26 -10.63
CA LEU A 551 31.17 0.07 -10.32
C LEU A 551 31.10 -0.27 -8.83
N PHE A 552 31.22 0.74 -7.97
CA PHE A 552 31.03 0.58 -6.53
C PHE A 552 29.63 0.06 -6.18
N ILE A 553 28.58 0.65 -6.76
CA ILE A 553 27.19 0.22 -6.55
C ILE A 553 27.00 -1.24 -6.96
N THR A 554 27.50 -1.61 -8.14
CA THR A 554 27.36 -2.96 -8.66
C THR A 554 28.11 -3.96 -7.79
N GLY A 555 29.36 -3.66 -7.43
CA GLY A 555 30.17 -4.51 -6.55
C GLY A 555 29.58 -4.67 -5.14
N TYR A 556 29.06 -3.59 -4.56
CA TYR A 556 28.38 -3.65 -3.27
C TYR A 556 27.10 -4.49 -3.33
N PHE A 557 26.28 -4.29 -4.37
CA PHE A 557 25.04 -5.04 -4.56
C PHE A 557 25.29 -6.53 -4.75
N THR A 558 26.29 -6.91 -5.55
CA THR A 558 26.62 -8.31 -5.79
C THR A 558 27.09 -8.99 -4.50
N LEU A 559 28.02 -8.36 -3.76
CA LEU A 559 28.58 -8.92 -2.52
C LEU A 559 27.53 -9.04 -1.42
N SER A 560 26.77 -7.97 -1.17
CA SER A 560 25.72 -7.95 -0.15
C SER A 560 24.61 -8.97 -0.44
N SER A 561 24.20 -9.09 -1.71
CA SER A 561 23.22 -10.08 -2.13
C SER A 561 23.73 -11.52 -1.91
N LEU A 562 25.01 -11.78 -2.16
CA LEU A 562 25.62 -13.09 -1.97
C LEU A 562 25.64 -13.51 -0.48
N ILE A 563 26.05 -12.58 0.39
CA ILE A 563 26.06 -12.79 1.85
C ILE A 563 24.64 -13.08 2.35
N PHE A 564 23.67 -12.23 1.95
CA PHE A 564 22.30 -12.37 2.43
C PHE A 564 21.61 -13.61 1.87
N PHE A 565 21.97 -14.05 0.66
CA PHE A 565 21.50 -15.31 0.08
C PHE A 565 21.91 -16.52 0.92
N GLN A 566 23.15 -16.57 1.41
CA GLN A 566 23.60 -17.64 2.30
C GLN A 566 22.85 -17.66 3.63
N ILE A 567 22.63 -16.49 4.23
CA ILE A 567 21.86 -16.34 5.47
C ILE A 567 20.42 -16.81 5.28
N SER A 568 19.76 -16.30 4.23
CA SER A 568 18.37 -16.61 3.90
C SER A 568 18.16 -18.11 3.65
N LYS A 569 19.09 -18.78 2.97
CA LYS A 569 19.05 -20.24 2.77
C LYS A 569 19.07 -21.02 4.08
N LYS A 570 19.89 -20.59 5.05
CA LYS A 570 19.92 -21.20 6.40
C LYS A 570 18.62 -20.99 7.16
N ILE A 571 18.02 -19.79 7.06
CA ILE A 571 16.73 -19.46 7.66
C ILE A 571 15.65 -20.35 7.06
N THR A 572 15.46 -20.36 5.75
CA THR A 572 14.44 -21.17 5.07
C THR A 572 14.55 -22.66 5.42
N ALA A 573 15.76 -23.22 5.43
CA ALA A 573 15.95 -24.63 5.78
C ALA A 573 15.54 -24.95 7.22
N LYS A 574 15.84 -24.06 8.18
CA LYS A 574 15.40 -24.23 9.58
C LYS A 574 13.88 -24.13 9.71
N GLY A 575 13.26 -23.14 9.07
CA GLY A 575 11.81 -22.94 9.14
C GLY A 575 11.01 -24.08 8.50
N LEU A 576 11.47 -24.60 7.35
CA LEU A 576 10.86 -25.77 6.72
C LEU A 576 10.95 -27.02 7.61
N LYS A 577 12.11 -27.25 8.24
CA LYS A 577 12.29 -28.35 9.19
C LYS A 577 11.35 -28.22 10.39
N GLU A 578 11.12 -27.00 10.87
CA GLU A 578 10.17 -26.75 11.95
C GLU A 578 8.72 -27.04 11.53
N ILE A 579 8.31 -26.63 10.33
CA ILE A 579 6.99 -26.98 9.78
C ILE A 579 6.84 -28.50 9.68
N ASP A 580 7.82 -29.21 9.14
CA ASP A 580 7.74 -30.67 8.97
C ASP A 580 7.73 -31.41 10.32
N ASN A 581 8.37 -30.85 11.35
CA ASN A 581 8.44 -31.43 12.70
C ASN A 581 7.27 -31.05 13.63
N ARG A 582 6.49 -30.02 13.32
CA ARG A 582 5.31 -29.62 14.13
C ARG A 582 4.22 -30.67 13.98
N VAL A 583 4.14 -31.59 14.95
CA VAL A 583 3.03 -32.51 15.11
C VAL A 583 1.81 -31.72 15.57
N TRP A 584 0.91 -31.40 14.63
CA TRP A 584 -0.44 -30.91 14.97
C TRP A 584 -1.31 -32.12 15.29
N ILE A 585 -1.27 -32.57 16.54
CA ILE A 585 -2.41 -33.28 17.12
C ILE A 585 -3.38 -32.15 17.50
N GLU A 586 -4.25 -31.72 16.59
CA GLU A 586 -5.38 -30.87 16.96
C GLU A 586 -6.39 -31.73 17.75
N SER A 587 -6.59 -31.33 19.01
CA SER A 587 -7.84 -31.50 19.74
C SER A 587 -8.84 -30.42 19.35
#